data_AF-A0A7Z8E1E0-F1
#
_entry.id   AF-A0A7Z8E1E0-F1
#
_cell.length_a   1.000
_cell.length_b   1.000
_cell.length_c   1.000
_cell.angle_alpha   90.00
_cell.angle_beta   90.00
_cell.angle_gamma   90.00
#
_symmetry.space_group_name_H-M   'P 1'
#
loop_
_entity.id
_entity.type
_entity.pdbx_description
1 polymer ?
#
loop_
_entity_poly.entity_id
_entity_poly.type
_entity_poly.pdbx_seq_one_letter_code
_entity_poly.pdbx_strand_id
1 'polypeptide(L)'
;LLLLIIIFMGCYSTLVTNAVTPDFDYRQTISIWFRHLFTFSPDAMLMNHVPLSFKCHILLGFTILACWPFTRLVHVWSVPLSYVNRRYIIYRKHK
;
A
#
# COMPACT_ATOMS: atom_id res chain seq x y z
N LEU A 1 -11.14 8.46 -7.14
CA LEU A 1 -11.31 7.36 -8.12
C LEU A 1 -10.23 6.29 -7.96
N LEU A 2 -8.94 6.62 -8.10
CA LEU A 2 -7.86 5.64 -8.00
C LEU A 2 -7.83 4.87 -6.66
N LEU A 3 -7.99 5.57 -5.54
CA LEU A 3 -8.13 4.94 -4.21
C LEU A 3 -9.33 3.99 -4.10
N LEU A 4 -10.44 4.30 -4.76
CA LEU A 4 -11.62 3.45 -4.76
C LEU A 4 -11.36 2.18 -5.57
N ILE A 5 -10.71 2.31 -6.73
CA ILE A 5 -10.35 1.17 -7.59
C ILE A 5 -9.43 0.19 -6.85
N ILE A 6 -8.39 0.68 -6.16
CA ILE A 6 -7.48 -0.21 -5.43
C ILE A 6 -8.19 -0.94 -4.27
N ILE A 7 -9.13 -0.26 -3.58
CA ILE A 7 -9.93 -0.88 -2.50
C ILE A 7 -10.80 -1.99 -3.08
N PHE A 8 -11.54 -1.72 -4.16
CA PHE A 8 -12.36 -2.74 -4.83
C PHE A 8 -11.51 -3.91 -5.33
N MET A 9 -10.36 -3.65 -5.95
CA MET A 9 -9.45 -4.69 -6.41
C MET A 9 -8.90 -5.53 -5.24
N GLY A 10 -8.60 -4.91 -4.09
CA GLY A 10 -8.15 -5.59 -2.88
C GLY A 10 -9.25 -6.49 -2.30
N CYS A 11 -10.47 -5.96 -2.15
CA CYS A 11 -11.63 -6.73 -1.72
C CYS A 11 -11.92 -7.89 -2.67
N TYR A 12 -11.84 -7.66 -3.99
CA TYR A 12 -12.02 -8.70 -4.99
C TYR A 12 -10.99 -9.83 -4.86
N SER A 13 -9.71 -9.47 -4.67
CA SER A 13 -8.64 -10.47 -4.46
C SER A 13 -8.91 -11.31 -3.22
N THR A 14 -9.34 -10.69 -2.12
CA THR A 14 -9.60 -11.41 -0.87
C THR A 14 -10.86 -12.26 -0.91
N LEU A 15 -11.97 -11.74 -1.46
CA LEU A 15 -13.27 -12.41 -1.41
C LEU A 15 -13.46 -13.42 -2.54
N VAL A 16 -12.97 -13.11 -3.75
CA VAL A 16 -13.18 -13.95 -4.93
C VAL A 16 -11.97 -14.84 -5.18
N THR A 17 -10.76 -14.27 -5.21
CA THR A 17 -9.58 -15.06 -5.59
C THR A 17 -9.24 -16.11 -4.54
N ASN A 18 -9.26 -15.78 -3.24
CA ASN A 18 -9.05 -16.79 -2.20
C ASN A 18 -10.13 -17.87 -2.17
N ALA A 19 -11.38 -17.54 -2.56
CA ALA A 19 -12.46 -18.52 -2.62
C ALA A 19 -12.31 -19.47 -3.83
N VAL A 20 -11.77 -18.96 -4.96
CA VAL A 20 -11.57 -19.73 -6.19
C VAL A 20 -10.27 -20.54 -6.17
N THR A 21 -9.22 -20.04 -5.51
CA THR A 21 -7.93 -20.71 -5.35
C THR A 21 -7.57 -20.87 -3.88
N PRO A 22 -8.22 -21.78 -3.13
CA PRO A 22 -8.01 -21.94 -1.69
C PRO A 22 -6.60 -22.43 -1.35
N ASP A 23 -5.93 -23.14 -2.27
CA ASP A 23 -4.54 -23.62 -2.08
C ASP A 23 -3.49 -22.51 -2.24
N PHE A 24 -3.87 -21.33 -2.73
CA PHE A 24 -2.94 -20.22 -2.93
C PHE A 24 -2.72 -19.43 -1.63
N ASP A 25 -1.56 -19.63 -1.01
CA ASP A 25 -1.12 -18.81 0.12
C ASP A 25 -0.24 -17.62 -0.35
N TYR A 26 -0.83 -16.42 -0.38
CA TYR A 26 -0.13 -15.18 -0.71
C TYR A 26 1.01 -14.84 0.27
N ARG A 27 1.03 -15.43 1.48
CA ARG A 27 2.07 -15.20 2.50
C ARG A 27 3.38 -15.90 2.16
N GLN A 28 3.31 -17.00 1.42
CA GLN A 28 4.49 -17.76 1.01
C GLN A 28 5.13 -17.23 -0.28
N THR A 29 4.43 -16.37 -1.01
CA THR A 29 4.89 -15.84 -2.31
C THR A 29 5.06 -14.33 -2.23
N ILE A 30 3.94 -13.59 -2.26
CA ILE A 30 3.91 -12.13 -2.32
C ILE A 30 4.61 -11.49 -1.12
N SER A 31 4.38 -12.01 0.08
CA SER A 31 5.00 -11.43 1.28
C SER A 31 6.51 -11.61 1.33
N ILE A 32 7.03 -12.72 0.79
CA ILE A 32 8.48 -12.96 0.69
C ILE A 32 9.07 -12.06 -0.41
N TRP A 33 8.42 -12.04 -1.57
CA TRP A 33 8.79 -11.19 -2.70
C TRP A 33 8.85 -9.71 -2.33
N PHE A 34 7.84 -9.20 -1.59
CA PHE A 34 7.80 -7.81 -1.18
C PHE A 34 8.93 -7.44 -0.21
N ARG A 35 9.31 -8.33 0.71
CA ARG A 35 10.46 -8.11 1.61
C ARG A 35 11.77 -8.01 0.81
N HIS A 36 11.92 -8.85 -0.20
CA HIS A 36 13.10 -8.90 -1.06
C HIS A 36 13.34 -7.59 -1.83
N LEU A 37 12.29 -6.79 -2.07
CA LEU A 37 12.43 -5.46 -2.65
C LEU A 37 13.22 -4.51 -1.75
N PHE A 38 13.01 -4.58 -0.43
CA PHE A 38 13.72 -3.74 0.53
C PHE A 38 15.16 -4.21 0.79
N THR A 39 15.43 -5.50 0.62
CA THR A 39 16.78 -6.06 0.69
C THR A 39 17.50 -6.03 -0.67
N PHE A 40 16.95 -5.31 -1.66
CA PHE A 40 17.52 -5.17 -3.01
C PHE A 40 17.87 -6.51 -3.70
N SER A 41 17.14 -7.58 -3.39
CA SER A 41 17.37 -8.94 -3.93
C SER A 41 16.08 -9.50 -4.53
N PRO A 42 15.50 -8.85 -5.56
CA PRO A 42 14.19 -9.22 -6.09
C PRO A 42 14.22 -10.62 -6.75
N ASP A 43 13.31 -11.49 -6.35
CA ASP A 43 13.14 -12.82 -6.94
C ASP A 43 11.84 -12.90 -7.75
N ALA A 44 11.95 -12.82 -9.07
CA ALA A 44 10.79 -12.87 -9.95
C ALA A 44 10.05 -14.23 -9.93
N MET A 45 10.71 -15.33 -9.52
CA MET A 45 10.10 -16.65 -9.51
C MET A 45 8.92 -16.73 -8.53
N LEU A 46 8.98 -15.98 -7.43
CA LEU A 46 7.92 -15.90 -6.43
C LEU A 46 6.61 -15.33 -6.98
N MET A 47 6.63 -14.63 -8.11
CA MET A 47 5.46 -14.01 -8.73
C MET A 47 4.85 -14.83 -9.88
N ASN A 48 5.46 -15.95 -10.28
CA ASN A 48 5.02 -16.72 -11.44
C ASN A 48 3.58 -17.25 -11.27
N HIS A 49 3.32 -17.95 -10.17
CA HIS A 49 2.02 -18.59 -9.90
C HIS A 49 1.01 -17.70 -9.19
N VAL A 50 1.35 -16.42 -8.96
CA VAL A 50 0.44 -15.48 -8.29
C VAL A 50 -0.73 -15.13 -9.23
N PRO A 51 -1.99 -15.23 -8.76
CA PRO A 51 -3.16 -14.86 -9.55
C PRO A 51 -3.11 -13.41 -10.02
N LEU A 52 -3.74 -13.14 -11.17
CA LEU A 52 -3.69 -11.83 -11.82
C LEU A 52 -4.32 -10.72 -10.96
N SER A 53 -5.36 -11.02 -10.19
CA SER A 53 -6.02 -10.07 -9.29
C SER A 53 -5.03 -9.44 -8.29
N PHE A 54 -4.22 -10.26 -7.63
CA PHE A 54 -3.17 -9.81 -6.72
C PHE A 54 -2.08 -8.99 -7.45
N LYS A 55 -1.66 -9.43 -8.65
CA LYS A 55 -0.69 -8.67 -9.47
C LYS A 55 -1.22 -7.28 -9.81
N CYS A 56 -2.48 -7.18 -10.25
CA CYS A 56 -3.13 -5.91 -10.55
C CYS A 56 -3.25 -5.03 -9.30
N HIS A 57 -3.60 -5.58 -8.14
CA HIS A 57 -3.65 -4.83 -6.89
C HIS A 57 -2.28 -4.22 -6.53
N ILE A 58 -1.20 -5.02 -6.66
CA ILE A 58 0.17 -4.57 -6.39
C ILE A 58 0.57 -3.44 -7.35
N LEU A 59 0.29 -3.57 -8.64
CA LEU A 59 0.58 -2.53 -9.65
C LEU A 59 -0.18 -1.23 -9.36
N LEU A 60 -1.45 -1.32 -8.97
CA LEU A 60 -2.23 -0.16 -8.52
C LEU A 60 -1.58 0.49 -7.30
N GLY A 61 -1.12 -0.31 -6.33
CA GLY A 61 -0.39 0.14 -5.14
C GLY A 61 0.85 0.97 -5.48
N PHE A 62 1.71 0.45 -6.36
CA PHE A 62 2.88 1.19 -6.84
C PHE A 62 2.52 2.45 -7.62
N THR A 63 1.43 2.41 -8.39
CA THR A 63 0.91 3.60 -9.08
C THR A 63 0.51 4.69 -8.08
N ILE A 64 -0.15 4.33 -6.97
CA ILE A 64 -0.49 5.29 -5.90
C ILE A 64 0.77 5.90 -5.33
N LEU A 65 1.76 5.07 -5.02
CA LEU A 65 3.03 5.51 -4.45
C LEU A 65 3.76 6.48 -5.38
N ALA A 66 3.80 6.18 -6.68
CA ALA A 66 4.38 7.05 -7.70
C ALA A 66 3.61 8.39 -7.85
N CYS A 67 2.28 8.35 -7.79
CA CYS A 67 1.44 9.55 -7.87
C CYS A 67 1.36 10.35 -6.55
N TRP A 68 1.76 9.77 -5.42
CA TRP A 68 1.62 10.37 -4.09
C TRP A 68 2.13 11.81 -4.03
N PRO A 69 3.41 12.13 -4.37
CA PRO A 69 3.93 13.48 -4.17
C PRO A 69 3.26 14.55 -5.04
N PHE A 70 2.58 14.15 -6.12
CA PHE A 70 1.95 15.04 -7.09
C PHE A 70 0.45 15.24 -6.85
N THR A 71 -0.11 14.60 -5.82
CA THR A 71 -1.55 14.64 -5.53
C THR A 71 -1.82 15.14 -4.12
N ARG A 72 -3.09 15.38 -3.80
CA ARG A 72 -3.53 15.76 -2.45
C ARG A 72 -3.21 14.70 -1.39
N LEU A 73 -2.78 13.49 -1.77
CA LEU A 73 -2.35 12.43 -0.85
C LEU A 73 -1.12 12.82 -0.01
N VAL A 74 -0.38 13.86 -0.42
CA VAL A 74 0.73 14.43 0.38
C VAL A 74 0.32 14.79 1.82
N HIS A 75 -0.96 15.04 2.09
CA HIS A 75 -1.46 15.34 3.44
C HIS A 75 -1.20 14.23 4.48
N VAL A 76 -0.93 13.00 4.05
CA VAL A 76 -0.53 11.90 4.94
C VAL A 76 0.74 12.23 5.74
N TRP A 77 1.61 13.12 5.24
CA TRP A 77 2.78 13.59 5.99
C TRP A 77 2.47 14.64 7.06
N SER A 78 1.31 15.28 6.97
CA SER A 78 0.89 16.35 7.87
C SER A 78 -0.05 15.87 8.97
N VAL A 79 -0.04 14.56 9.29
CA VAL A 79 -0.88 13.99 10.35
C VAL A 79 -0.52 14.69 11.67
N PRO A 80 -1.50 15.34 12.35
CA PRO A 80 -1.23 16.22 13.49
C PRO A 80 -1.03 15.44 14.79
N LEU A 81 -0.12 14.45 14.82
CA LEU A 81 0.17 13.66 16.03
C LEU A 81 0.67 14.55 17.18
N SER A 82 1.37 15.65 16.85
CA SER A 82 1.84 16.63 17.82
C SER A 82 0.72 17.43 18.49
N TYR A 83 -0.51 17.44 17.96
CA TYR A 83 -1.63 18.16 18.57
C TYR A 83 -2.04 17.57 19.92
N VAL A 84 -1.84 16.27 20.13
CA VAL A 84 -2.18 15.60 21.40
C VAL A 84 -1.50 16.26 22.59
N ASN A 85 -0.25 16.71 22.42
CA ASN A 85 0.54 17.35 23.47
C ASN A 85 0.64 18.88 23.32
N ARG A 86 -0.14 19.47 22.40
CA ARG A 86 -0.05 20.90 22.07
C ARG A 86 -0.82 21.72 23.11
N ARG A 87 -0.16 22.69 23.74
CA ARG A 87 -0.82 23.68 24.60
C ARG A 87 -1.86 24.47 23.80
N TYR A 88 -3.00 24.78 24.42
CA TYR A 88 -4.11 25.50 23.77
C TYR A 88 -3.70 26.88 23.25
N ILE A 89 -2.89 27.60 24.02
CA ILE A 89 -2.43 28.96 23.68
C ILE A 89 -0.99 28.88 23.21
N ILE A 90 -0.71 29.49 22.06
CA ILE A 90 0.63 29.52 21.46
C ILE A 90 1.05 30.97 21.30
N TYR A 91 2.17 31.29 21.93
CA TYR A 91 2.85 32.56 21.76
C TYR A 91 4.00 32.37 20.77
N ARG A 92 4.05 33.22 19.74
CA ARG A 92 5.16 33.26 18.77
C ARG A 92 5.90 34.58 18.95
N LYS A 93 7.17 34.53 19.32
CA LYS A 93 8.03 35.72 19.36
C LYS A 93 8.40 36.14 17.93
N HIS A 94 8.46 37.44 17.67
CA HIS A 94 9.03 37.95 16.41
C HIS A 94 10.50 37.53 16.31
N LYS A 95 10.89 37.00 15.14
CA LYS A 95 12.28 36.69 14.80
C LYS A 95 13.00 37.96 14.38
#